data_AF-A0A180FR66-F1
#
_entry.id   AF-A0A180FR66-F1
#
_cell.length_a   1.000
_cell.length_b   1.000
_cell.length_c   1.000
_cell.angle_alpha   90.00
_cell.angle_beta   90.00
_cell.angle_gamma   90.00
#
_symmetry.space_group_name_H-M   'P 1'
#
loop_
_entity.id
_entity.type
_entity.pdbx_description
1 polymer ?
#
loop_
_entity_poly.entity_id
_entity_poly.type
_entity_poly.pdbx_seq_one_letter_code
_entity_poly.pdbx_strand_id
1 'polypeptide(L)'
;MRGYTDQVYEATPTPPPFEVDYVIGACQFVRKAAQLKVGLLDEHIFYGPEDADFCLRMKQAGYKVYYLPQTAMYHAYQRVSSRQLFSGMNRKHIQGLFYYFRKHYTCKTKTK
;
A
#
# COMPACT_ATOMS: atom_id res chain seq x y z
N MET A 1 -18.87 13.84 22.75
CA MET A 1 -17.99 12.77 22.21
C MET A 1 -18.75 11.46 22.19
N ARG A 2 -19.65 11.28 21.21
CA ARG A 2 -20.52 10.10 21.12
C ARG A 2 -19.83 9.07 20.22
N GLY A 3 -19.51 7.91 20.80
CA GLY A 3 -19.40 6.60 20.14
C GLY A 3 -18.28 6.41 19.11
N TYR A 4 -17.08 6.03 19.56
CA TYR A 4 -16.08 5.35 18.72
C TYR A 4 -15.66 3.98 19.29
N THR A 5 -16.34 3.47 20.32
CA THR A 5 -15.92 2.25 21.02
C THR A 5 -16.58 0.97 20.52
N ASP A 6 -17.61 1.04 19.66
CA ASP A 6 -18.50 -0.11 19.47
C ASP A 6 -18.57 -0.62 18.02
N GLN A 7 -17.47 -0.56 17.27
CA GLN A 7 -17.27 -1.47 16.13
C GLN A 7 -16.31 -2.58 16.53
N VAL A 8 -16.69 -3.31 17.58
CA VAL A 8 -16.18 -4.66 17.77
C VAL A 8 -16.79 -5.47 16.64
N TYR A 9 -16.04 -5.66 15.55
CA TYR A 9 -16.37 -6.68 14.57
C TYR A 9 -16.57 -7.99 15.34
N GLU A 10 -17.74 -8.63 15.22
CA GLU A 10 -17.95 -9.96 15.78
C GLU A 10 -16.75 -10.83 15.38
N ALA A 11 -16.22 -11.58 16.35
CA ALA A 11 -15.01 -12.39 16.20
C ALA A 11 -15.28 -13.57 15.25
N THR A 12 -15.39 -13.28 13.96
CA THR A 12 -15.25 -14.29 12.91
C THR A 12 -13.86 -14.90 13.03
N PRO A 13 -13.71 -16.23 12.88
CA PRO A 13 -12.40 -16.86 12.91
C PRO A 13 -11.49 -16.17 11.89
N THR A 14 -10.44 -15.49 12.36
CA THR A 14 -9.49 -14.85 11.45
C THR A 14 -8.74 -15.94 10.70
N PRO A 15 -8.70 -15.93 9.36
CA PRO A 15 -8.01 -16.94 8.58
C PRO A 15 -6.50 -16.96 8.92
N PRO A 16 -5.76 -18.04 8.67
CA PRO A 16 -4.30 -18.01 8.84
C PRO A 16 -3.66 -16.93 7.95
N PRO A 17 -2.44 -16.45 8.27
CA PRO A 17 -1.75 -15.49 7.41
C PRO A 17 -1.64 -15.99 5.98
N PHE A 18 -1.92 -15.12 5.01
CA PHE A 18 -1.93 -15.47 3.59
C PHE A 18 -1.19 -14.44 2.75
N GLU A 19 -0.67 -14.91 1.62
CA GLU A 19 0.10 -14.08 0.69
C GLU A 19 -0.83 -13.16 -0.10
N VAL A 20 -0.42 -11.91 -0.29
CA VAL A 20 -1.17 -10.88 -1.03
C VAL A 20 -0.26 -10.13 -1.99
N ASP A 21 -0.83 -9.28 -2.85
CA ASP A 21 -0.05 -8.43 -3.75
C ASP A 21 0.53 -7.21 -3.05
N TYR A 22 -0.26 -6.59 -2.17
CA TYR A 22 0.16 -5.44 -1.38
C TYR A 22 -0.67 -5.33 -0.11
N VAL A 23 -0.15 -4.56 0.85
CA VAL A 23 -0.85 -4.12 2.06
C VAL A 23 -0.71 -2.61 2.18
N ILE A 24 -1.62 -1.94 2.89
CA ILE A 24 -1.53 -0.49 3.09
C ILE A 24 -0.40 -0.13 4.06
N GLY A 25 0.25 1.01 3.84
CA GLY A 25 1.38 1.55 4.61
C GLY A 25 1.03 1.98 6.02
N ALA A 26 -0.25 1.94 6.39
CA ALA A 26 -0.73 2.28 7.72
C ALA A 26 -0.13 1.39 8.82
N CYS A 27 0.12 0.12 8.51
CA CYS A 27 0.76 -0.82 9.42
C CYS A 27 1.51 -1.88 8.60
N GLN A 28 2.81 -1.67 8.43
CA GLN A 28 3.69 -2.60 7.72
C GLN A 28 4.94 -2.90 8.55
N PHE A 29 5.35 -4.17 8.52
CA PHE A 29 6.62 -4.61 9.07
C PHE A 29 7.48 -5.18 7.94
N VAL A 30 8.71 -4.68 7.85
CA VAL A 30 9.64 -5.03 6.77
C VAL A 30 10.94 -5.54 7.37
N ARG A 31 11.45 -6.65 6.84
CA ARG A 31 12.78 -7.13 7.22
C ARG A 31 13.82 -6.10 6.79
N LYS A 32 14.71 -5.70 7.71
CA LYS A 32 15.79 -4.73 7.43
C LYS A 32 16.60 -5.10 6.17
N ALA A 33 16.96 -6.38 6.02
CA ALA A 33 17.70 -6.85 4.84
C ALA A 33 16.91 -6.69 3.53
N ALA A 34 15.58 -6.90 3.56
CA ALA A 34 14.72 -6.70 2.39
C ALA A 34 14.62 -5.22 2.03
N GLN A 35 14.44 -4.35 3.02
CA GLN A 35 14.42 -2.89 2.81
C GLN A 35 15.76 -2.37 2.28
N LEU A 36 16.90 -2.85 2.79
CA LEU A 36 18.22 -2.47 2.27
C LEU A 36 18.43 -2.90 0.82
N LYS A 37 17.88 -4.05 0.42
CA LYS A 37 17.96 -4.56 -0.97
C LYS A 37 17.03 -3.79 -1.92
N VAL A 38 15.83 -3.43 -1.46
CA VAL A 38 14.76 -2.87 -2.32
C VAL A 38 14.74 -1.33 -2.31
N GLY A 39 15.31 -0.70 -1.28
CA GLY A 39 15.25 0.74 -1.04
C GLY A 39 14.02 1.14 -0.21
N LEU A 40 13.83 2.45 -0.03
CA LEU A 40 12.69 3.03 0.69
C LEU A 40 11.43 3.11 -0.21
N LEU A 41 10.37 3.74 0.31
CA LEU A 41 9.25 4.22 -0.50
C LEU A 41 9.77 5.18 -1.57
N ASP A 42 9.11 5.19 -2.73
CA ASP A 42 9.51 6.04 -3.85
C ASP A 42 8.99 7.46 -3.63
N GLU A 43 9.89 8.41 -3.38
CA GLU A 43 9.56 9.81 -3.09
C GLU A 43 8.83 10.53 -4.26
N HIS A 44 8.86 9.96 -5.48
CA HIS A 44 8.06 10.44 -6.60
C HIS A 44 6.56 10.15 -6.44
N ILE A 45 6.18 9.28 -5.49
CA ILE A 45 4.81 8.90 -5.17
C ILE A 45 4.49 9.37 -3.75
N PHE A 46 4.03 10.61 -3.62
CA PHE A 46 3.73 11.20 -2.31
C PHE A 46 2.40 10.74 -1.70
N TYR A 47 1.40 10.41 -2.54
CA TYR A 47 0.07 10.04 -2.06
C TYR A 47 -0.65 9.16 -3.08
N GLY A 48 -0.94 7.91 -2.70
CA GLY A 48 -1.70 6.95 -3.49
C GLY A 48 -1.06 5.56 -3.56
N PRO A 49 -0.37 5.20 -4.65
CA PRO A 49 0.13 3.85 -4.88
C PRO A 49 1.55 3.59 -4.34
N GLU A 50 2.07 4.39 -3.39
CA GLU A 50 3.43 4.25 -2.87
C GLU A 50 3.64 2.90 -2.18
N ASP A 51 2.65 2.43 -1.44
CA ASP A 51 2.67 1.14 -0.76
C ASP A 51 2.60 -0.02 -1.75
N ALA A 52 1.81 0.14 -2.80
CA ALA A 52 1.69 -0.83 -3.88
C ALA A 52 2.99 -0.92 -4.70
N ASP A 53 3.63 0.21 -5.01
CA ASP A 53 4.96 0.25 -5.63
C ASP A 53 6.00 -0.49 -4.78
N PHE A 54 6.00 -0.23 -3.48
CA PHE A 54 6.95 -0.83 -2.56
C PHE A 54 6.75 -2.35 -2.44
N CYS A 55 5.49 -2.80 -2.27
CA CYS A 55 5.16 -4.23 -2.25
C CYS A 55 5.52 -4.92 -3.56
N LEU A 56 5.26 -4.28 -4.71
CA LEU A 56 5.61 -4.83 -6.01
C LEU A 56 7.13 -4.98 -6.17
N ARG A 57 7.91 -3.97 -5.77
CA ARG A 57 9.39 -4.06 -5.79
C ARG A 57 9.91 -5.14 -4.84
N MET A 58 9.29 -5.32 -3.67
CA MET A 58 9.60 -6.45 -2.77
C MET A 58 9.39 -7.79 -3.46
N LYS A 59 8.24 -7.97 -4.13
CA LYS A 59 7.94 -9.19 -4.91
C LYS A 59 8.92 -9.41 -6.06
N GLN A 60 9.25 -8.37 -6.81
CA GLN A 60 10.26 -8.42 -7.88
C GLN A 60 11.67 -8.79 -7.37
N ALA A 61 11.99 -8.44 -6.12
CA ALA A 61 13.26 -8.80 -5.47
C ALA A 61 13.27 -10.21 -4.83
N GLY A 62 12.17 -10.96 -4.97
CA GLY A 62 12.01 -12.34 -4.48
C GLY A 62 11.42 -12.45 -3.07
N TYR A 63 10.92 -11.36 -2.49
CA TYR A 63 10.25 -11.39 -1.18
C TYR A 63 8.74 -11.60 -1.34
N LYS A 64 8.10 -12.07 -0.26
CA LYS A 64 6.65 -12.24 -0.20
C LYS A 64 6.00 -11.16 0.65
N VAL A 65 4.77 -10.82 0.33
CA VAL A 65 3.93 -9.90 1.12
C VAL A 65 2.80 -10.71 1.74
N TYR A 66 2.63 -10.62 3.06
CA TYR A 66 1.61 -11.35 3.79
C TYR A 66 0.68 -10.41 4.54
N TYR A 67 -0.60 -10.75 4.55
CA TYR A 67 -1.59 -10.14 5.44
C TYR A 67 -1.75 -10.98 6.71
N LEU A 68 -1.78 -10.31 7.86
CA LEU A 68 -1.84 -10.91 9.20
C LEU A 68 -3.18 -10.55 9.86
N PRO A 69 -4.27 -11.29 9.56
CA PRO A 69 -5.62 -10.96 10.04
C PRO A 69 -5.79 -11.11 11.55
N GLN A 70 -4.89 -11.84 12.23
CA GLN A 70 -4.86 -11.98 13.69
C GLN A 70 -4.44 -10.68 14.39
N THR A 71 -3.88 -9.73 13.65
CA THR A 71 -3.40 -8.45 14.19
C THR A 71 -4.25 -7.31 13.67
N ALA A 72 -4.64 -6.40 14.55
CA ALA A 72 -5.41 -5.22 14.20
C ALA A 72 -4.74 -3.97 14.76
N MET A 73 -4.79 -2.89 13.98
CA MET A 73 -4.35 -1.56 14.38
C MET A 73 -5.44 -0.55 14.06
N TYR A 74 -5.61 0.42 14.94
CA TYR A 74 -6.49 1.54 14.68
C TYR A 74 -5.85 2.53 13.71
N HIS A 75 -6.50 2.78 12.57
CA HIS A 75 -6.09 3.79 11.59
C HIS A 75 -7.16 4.89 11.49
N ALA A 76 -6.89 6.05 12.09
CA ALA A 76 -7.73 7.24 11.98
C ALA A 76 -7.61 7.91 10.60
N TYR A 77 -8.15 7.27 9.56
CA TYR A 77 -8.03 7.74 8.19
C TYR A 77 -8.90 8.99 7.92
N GLN A 78 -8.43 9.89 7.04
CA GLN A 78 -9.11 11.15 6.74
C GLN A 78 -9.97 11.12 5.45
N ARG A 79 -9.82 10.08 4.61
CA ARG A 79 -10.38 9.96 3.23
C ARG A 79 -10.30 11.25 2.42
N VAL A 80 -9.16 11.94 2.47
CA VAL A 80 -9.01 13.29 1.86
C VAL A 80 -9.38 13.28 0.37
N SER A 81 -9.07 12.20 -0.34
CA SER A 81 -9.37 12.04 -1.76
C SER A 81 -10.86 11.89 -2.11
N SER A 82 -11.70 11.44 -1.17
CA SER A 82 -13.13 11.22 -1.43
C SER A 82 -13.99 12.46 -1.19
N ARG A 83 -13.42 13.55 -0.67
CA ARG A 83 -14.19 14.77 -0.31
C ARG A 83 -14.42 15.69 -1.50
N GLN A 84 -13.45 15.79 -2.41
CA GLN A 84 -13.54 16.65 -3.59
C GLN A 84 -12.78 16.03 -4.76
N LEU A 85 -13.48 15.74 -5.86
CA LEU A 85 -12.91 15.13 -7.05
C LEU A 85 -11.77 15.96 -7.67
N PHE A 86 -11.88 17.28 -7.65
CA PHE A 86 -10.91 18.21 -8.24
C PHE A 86 -10.04 18.93 -7.21
N SER A 87 -9.50 18.19 -6.23
CA SER A 87 -8.55 18.74 -5.26
C SER A 87 -7.08 18.61 -5.72
N GLY A 88 -6.20 19.46 -5.19
CA GLY A 88 -4.75 19.34 -5.41
C GLY A 88 -4.20 17.97 -4.97
N MET A 89 -4.80 17.37 -3.94
CA MET A 89 -4.47 16.03 -3.46
C MET A 89 -4.84 14.95 -4.50
N ASN A 90 -6.03 15.05 -5.11
CA ASN A 90 -6.42 14.11 -6.17
C ASN A 90 -5.53 14.22 -7.41
N ARG A 91 -5.08 15.44 -7.75
CA ARG A 91 -4.08 15.60 -8.82
C ARG A 91 -2.78 14.86 -8.49
N LYS A 92 -2.29 14.95 -7.25
CA LYS A 92 -1.10 14.20 -6.80
C LYS A 92 -1.34 12.69 -6.83
N HIS A 93 -2.53 12.23 -6.45
CA HIS A 93 -2.93 10.83 -6.53
C HIS A 93 -2.91 10.30 -7.97
N ILE A 94 -3.54 11.02 -8.90
CA ILE A 94 -3.56 10.66 -10.32
C ILE A 94 -2.14 10.67 -10.92
N GLN A 95 -1.33 11.67 -10.58
CA GLN A 95 0.08 11.73 -10.99
C GLN A 95 0.88 10.52 -10.48
N GLY A 96 0.68 10.14 -9.22
CA GLY A 96 1.31 8.96 -8.63
C GLY A 96 0.91 7.66 -9.32
N LEU A 97 -0.39 7.49 -9.64
CA LEU A 97 -0.89 6.35 -10.41
C LEU A 97 -0.26 6.29 -11.81
N PHE A 98 -0.25 7.42 -12.54
CA PHE A 98 0.37 7.46 -13.86
C PHE A 98 1.86 7.12 -13.81
N TYR A 99 2.59 7.66 -12.81
CA TYR A 99 3.99 7.32 -12.59
C TYR A 99 4.19 5.82 -12.30
N TYR A 100 3.40 5.25 -11.39
CA TYR A 100 3.42 3.82 -11.06
C TYR A 100 3.20 2.93 -12.29
N PHE A 101 2.16 3.21 -13.08
CA PHE A 101 1.88 2.44 -14.29
C PHE A 101 2.98 2.59 -15.32
N ARG A 102 3.50 3.81 -15.51
CA ARG A 102 4.63 4.05 -16.40
C ARG A 102 5.87 3.26 -15.97
N LYS A 103 6.16 3.23 -14.67
CA LYS A 103 7.33 2.55 -14.08
C LYS A 103 7.29 1.03 -14.28
N HIS A 104 6.13 0.40 -14.15
CA HIS A 104 6.02 -1.07 -14.12
C HIS A 104 5.36 -1.72 -15.34
N TYR A 105 4.53 -0.99 -16.09
CA TYR A 105 3.67 -1.56 -17.14
C TYR A 105 3.84 -0.89 -18.51
N THR A 106 4.79 0.03 -18.68
CA THR A 106 5.16 0.43 -20.06
C THR A 106 5.83 -0.71 -20.77
N CYS A 107 5.41 -0.94 -22.02
CA CYS A 107 5.97 -1.96 -22.89
C CYS A 107 7.47 -1.69 -23.07
N LYS A 108 8.31 -2.40 -22.33
CA LYS A 108 9.71 -2.56 -22.70
C LYS A 108 9.69 -3.50 -23.89
N THR A 109 9.82 -2.94 -25.09
CA THR A 109 10.21 -3.72 -26.26
C THR A 109 11.48 -4.48 -25.86
N LYS A 110 11.35 -5.81 -25.69
CA LYS A 110 12.52 -6.66 -25.50
C LYS A 110 13.26 -6.66 -26.83
N THR A 111 14.29 -5.82 -26.97
CA THR A 111 15.26 -6.01 -28.04
C THR A 111 15.96 -7.34 -27.74
N LYS A 112 15.94 -8.22 -28.74
CA LYS A 112 16.42 -9.61 -28.70
C LYS A 112 17.84 -9.73 -28.19
#